data_AF-A0A924U8H7-F1
#
_entry.id   AF-A0A924U8H7-F1
#
_cell.length_a   1.000
_cell.length_b   1.000
_cell.length_c   1.000
_cell.angle_alpha   90.00
_cell.angle_beta   90.00
_cell.angle_gamma   90.00
#
_symmetry.space_group_name_H-M   'P 1'
#
loop_
_entity.id
_entity.type
_entity.pdbx_description
1 polymer ?
#
loop_
_entity_poly.entity_id
_entity_poly.type
_entity_poly.pdbx_seq_one_letter_code
_entity_poly.pdbx_strand_id
1 'polypeptide(L)'
;MWDFMKLAALAVIALTAAIAANWAHDLPYQVNAIEVMIAATLTFLYILRRMDRPTVHDQTAYMDDVIRAGVIATAFWGIVGFLVGVVIAFQLAFPSLNIDHAMGILNFGRLRPLHTSAVIFAFGGNALIMSSFYVVQRTSAARLWGGNLAWFVFWGWQLMVVLAASSYILGGTQGKEYSETVWYIDIWIAVVWVAYLVVFVGTLVKRREPHIYVANWFYLSMIVTVALLHIVNNAAVPVSLLSSVSVPIYSGVQDAMVQWWYGHNAVGFFLTAGFLGMMYYFVPKQVERPIYSYKLSIIHFWALIFLYIWAGPHHLHYTALPDWAATLGMVFSVMLWMPSWGGMINGLMTLSGAWDKLRT
;
A
#
# COMPACT_ATOMS: atom_id res chain seq x y z
N MET A 1 -8.72 -6.97 -31.89
CA MET A 1 -9.55 -7.95 -31.14
C MET A 1 -9.50 -7.70 -29.63
N TRP A 2 -8.32 -7.58 -29.02
CA TRP A 2 -8.19 -7.32 -27.57
C TRP A 2 -8.83 -6.00 -27.10
N ASP A 3 -8.76 -4.92 -27.88
CA ASP A 3 -9.33 -3.65 -27.45
C ASP A 3 -10.87 -3.65 -27.45
N PHE A 4 -11.51 -4.37 -28.39
CA PHE A 4 -12.96 -4.61 -28.34
C PHE A 4 -13.37 -5.38 -27.09
N MET A 5 -12.58 -6.38 -26.66
CA MET A 5 -12.84 -7.10 -25.40
C MET A 5 -12.69 -6.19 -24.18
N LYS A 6 -11.68 -5.31 -24.15
CA LYS A 6 -11.50 -4.33 -23.07
C LYS A 6 -12.67 -3.34 -23.02
N LEU A 7 -13.10 -2.83 -24.17
CA LEU A 7 -14.24 -1.92 -24.25
C LEU A 7 -15.54 -2.60 -23.78
N ALA A 8 -15.79 -3.84 -24.22
CA ALA A 8 -16.95 -4.60 -23.75
C ALA A 8 -16.91 -4.81 -22.23
N ALA A 9 -15.75 -5.21 -21.68
CA ALA A 9 -15.58 -5.37 -20.24
C ALA A 9 -15.82 -4.05 -19.47
N LEU A 10 -15.25 -2.93 -19.94
CA LEU A 10 -15.43 -1.62 -19.30
C LEU A 10 -16.88 -1.12 -19.40
N ALA A 11 -17.57 -1.38 -20.51
CA ALA A 11 -18.98 -1.04 -20.66
C ALA A 11 -19.86 -1.84 -19.70
N VAL A 12 -19.58 -3.15 -19.54
CA VAL A 12 -20.26 -3.98 -18.54
C VAL A 12 -19.99 -3.47 -17.13
N ILE A 13 -18.74 -3.16 -16.78
CA ILE A 13 -18.38 -2.61 -15.46
C ILE A 13 -19.10 -1.28 -15.20
N ALA A 14 -19.11 -0.38 -16.18
CA ALA A 14 -19.78 0.91 -16.04
C ALA A 14 -21.30 0.75 -15.83
N LEU A 15 -21.93 -0.13 -16.61
CA LEU A 15 -23.37 -0.39 -16.49
C LEU A 15 -23.72 -1.08 -15.17
N THR A 16 -22.96 -2.08 -14.75
CA THR A 16 -23.21 -2.76 -13.46
C THR A 16 -22.99 -1.83 -12.29
N ALA A 17 -21.96 -0.98 -12.33
CA ALA A 17 -21.72 0.04 -11.31
C ALA A 17 -22.84 1.09 -11.26
N ALA A 18 -23.40 1.48 -12.42
CA ALA A 18 -24.56 2.38 -12.48
C ALA A 18 -25.81 1.74 -11.84
N ILE A 19 -26.08 0.47 -12.13
CA ILE A 19 -27.19 -0.28 -11.52
C ILE A 19 -26.97 -0.42 -10.01
N ALA A 20 -25.75 -0.77 -9.60
CA ALA A 20 -25.38 -0.91 -8.19
C ALA A 20 -25.52 0.41 -7.42
N ALA A 21 -25.16 1.55 -8.02
CA ALA A 21 -25.36 2.87 -7.43
C ALA A 21 -26.85 3.22 -7.25
N ASN A 22 -27.70 2.83 -8.20
CA ASN A 22 -29.15 3.06 -8.12
C ASN A 22 -29.82 2.18 -7.05
N TRP A 23 -29.29 0.99 -6.78
CA TRP A 23 -29.83 0.05 -5.79
C TRP A 23 -29.03 0.01 -4.48
N ALA A 24 -28.12 0.95 -4.27
CA ALA A 24 -27.28 1.01 -3.07
C ALA A 24 -28.14 1.17 -1.80
N HIS A 25 -27.77 0.43 -0.76
CA HIS A 25 -28.46 0.47 0.53
C HIS A 25 -27.91 1.56 1.47
N ASP A 26 -26.72 2.10 1.16
CA ASP A 26 -26.08 3.17 1.92
C ASP A 26 -25.28 4.11 1.02
N LEU A 27 -24.98 5.30 1.56
CA LEU A 27 -24.33 6.39 0.83
C LEU A 27 -22.87 6.10 0.47
N PRO A 28 -22.01 5.53 1.35
CA PRO A 28 -20.65 5.13 0.97
C PRO A 28 -20.63 4.19 -0.23
N TYR A 29 -21.47 3.14 -0.23
CA TYR A 29 -21.57 2.21 -1.34
C TYR A 29 -22.04 2.92 -2.62
N GLN A 30 -23.08 3.75 -2.53
CA GLN A 30 -23.60 4.51 -3.67
C GLN A 30 -22.53 5.37 -4.33
N VAL A 31 -21.79 6.16 -3.53
CA VAL A 31 -20.76 7.07 -4.06
C VAL A 31 -19.61 6.28 -4.66
N ASN A 32 -19.15 5.21 -4.00
CA ASN A 32 -18.10 4.36 -4.56
C ASN A 32 -18.52 3.67 -5.86
N ALA A 33 -19.78 3.22 -5.98
CA ALA A 33 -20.29 2.66 -7.22
C ALA A 33 -20.31 3.70 -8.36
N ILE A 34 -20.66 4.96 -8.07
CA ILE A 34 -20.57 6.08 -9.03
C ILE A 34 -19.11 6.33 -9.43
N GLU A 35 -18.16 6.33 -8.48
CA GLU A 35 -16.74 6.50 -8.77
C GLU A 35 -16.20 5.39 -9.70
N VAL A 36 -16.58 4.14 -9.46
CA VAL A 36 -16.24 3.00 -10.34
C VAL A 36 -16.86 3.18 -11.72
N MET A 37 -18.13 3.58 -11.81
CA MET A 37 -18.81 3.86 -13.08
C MET A 37 -18.06 4.95 -13.87
N ILE A 38 -17.68 6.05 -13.21
CA ILE A 38 -16.94 7.15 -13.84
C ILE A 38 -15.56 6.67 -14.30
N ALA A 39 -14.81 5.97 -13.44
CA ALA A 39 -13.48 5.47 -13.78
C ALA A 39 -13.53 4.50 -14.98
N ALA A 40 -14.50 3.59 -15.00
CA ALA A 40 -14.71 2.66 -16.11
C ALA A 40 -15.08 3.39 -17.41
N THR A 41 -15.98 4.39 -17.33
CA THR A 41 -16.41 5.19 -18.49
C THR A 41 -15.26 6.03 -19.05
N LEU A 42 -14.48 6.69 -18.20
CA LEU A 42 -13.31 7.47 -18.62
C LEU A 42 -12.26 6.57 -19.28
N THR A 43 -12.03 5.39 -18.72
CA THR A 43 -11.10 4.40 -19.29
C THR A 43 -11.62 3.87 -20.62
N PHE A 44 -12.92 3.61 -20.73
CA PHE A 44 -13.57 3.19 -21.98
C PHE A 44 -13.35 4.24 -23.08
N LEU A 45 -13.64 5.50 -22.79
CA LEU A 45 -13.45 6.62 -23.73
C LEU A 45 -11.98 6.79 -24.11
N TYR A 46 -11.06 6.61 -23.15
CA TYR A 46 -9.63 6.66 -23.40
C TYR A 46 -9.16 5.57 -24.36
N ILE A 47 -9.59 4.32 -24.16
CA ILE A 47 -9.25 3.19 -25.03
C ILE A 47 -9.88 3.37 -26.41
N LEU A 48 -11.16 3.75 -26.47
CA LEU A 48 -11.88 3.97 -27.72
C LEU A 48 -11.17 5.01 -28.61
N ARG A 49 -10.70 6.11 -28.01
CA ARG A 49 -9.95 7.17 -28.73
C ARG A 49 -8.57 6.73 -29.25
N ARG A 50 -8.07 5.58 -28.79
CA ARG A 50 -6.72 5.07 -29.10
C ARG A 50 -6.73 3.71 -29.81
N MET A 51 -7.90 3.18 -30.14
CA MET A 51 -8.08 1.78 -30.56
C MET A 51 -7.33 1.39 -31.85
N ASP A 52 -7.00 2.37 -32.70
CA ASP A 52 -6.27 2.15 -33.95
C ASP A 52 -4.89 2.83 -33.97
N ARG A 53 -4.39 3.27 -32.81
CA ARG A 53 -3.06 3.89 -32.71
C ARG A 53 -2.00 2.82 -32.43
N PRO A 54 -0.99 2.65 -33.30
CA PRO A 54 0.10 1.72 -33.01
C PRO A 54 0.87 2.21 -31.78
N THR A 55 0.84 1.42 -30.69
CA THR A 55 1.67 1.65 -29.51
C THR A 55 3.02 0.97 -29.72
N VAL A 56 4.02 1.73 -30.17
CA VAL A 56 5.40 1.24 -30.22
C VAL A 56 6.03 1.48 -28.85
N HIS A 57 6.21 0.41 -28.08
CA HIS A 57 6.99 0.46 -26.85
C HIS A 57 8.40 -0.02 -27.14
N ASP A 58 9.39 0.83 -26.90
CA ASP A 58 10.78 0.39 -26.88
C ASP A 58 10.97 -0.61 -25.72
N GLN A 59 11.17 -1.87 -26.08
CA GLN A 59 11.37 -2.96 -25.13
C GLN A 59 12.80 -2.98 -24.55
N THR A 60 13.72 -2.20 -25.12
CA THR A 60 15.11 -2.11 -24.67
C THR A 60 15.29 -1.09 -23.55
N ALA A 61 14.43 -0.07 -23.48
CA ALA A 61 14.43 0.94 -22.44
C ALA A 61 13.61 0.53 -21.20
N TYR A 62 13.89 1.14 -20.05
CA TYR A 62 13.07 1.02 -18.85
C TYR A 62 11.70 1.69 -19.00
N MET A 63 10.72 1.22 -18.24
CA MET A 63 9.36 1.75 -18.21
C MET A 63 9.24 2.88 -17.17
N ASP A 64 9.89 4.01 -17.42
CA ASP A 64 9.93 5.12 -16.45
C ASP A 64 8.69 6.04 -16.50
N ASP A 65 7.78 5.87 -17.47
CA ASP A 65 6.57 6.70 -17.58
C ASP A 65 5.63 6.55 -16.38
N VAL A 66 5.36 5.31 -15.98
CA VAL A 66 4.49 5.00 -14.83
C VAL A 66 5.14 5.48 -13.53
N ILE A 67 6.46 5.33 -13.42
CA ILE A 67 7.24 5.78 -12.25
C ILE A 67 7.14 7.31 -12.11
N ARG A 68 7.30 8.05 -13.21
CA ARG A 68 7.15 9.51 -13.21
C ARG A 68 5.75 9.95 -12.79
N ALA A 69 4.71 9.32 -13.33
CA ALA A 69 3.33 9.62 -12.95
C ALA A 69 3.08 9.35 -11.45
N GLY A 70 3.55 8.20 -10.95
CA GLY A 70 3.35 7.86 -9.54
C GLY A 70 4.22 8.68 -8.58
N VAL A 71 5.42 9.14 -8.96
CA VAL A 71 6.20 10.07 -8.12
C VAL A 71 5.46 11.41 -7.95
N ILE A 72 4.80 11.90 -9.01
CA ILE A 72 3.94 13.08 -8.92
C ILE A 72 2.76 12.79 -7.97
N ALA A 73 2.13 11.62 -8.10
CA ALA A 73 1.05 11.20 -7.21
C ALA A 73 1.51 11.05 -5.75
N THR A 74 2.72 10.55 -5.50
CA THR A 74 3.33 10.48 -4.16
C THR A 74 3.39 11.87 -3.55
N ALA A 75 3.94 12.86 -4.26
CA ALA A 75 4.02 14.23 -3.75
C ALA A 75 2.63 14.82 -3.47
N PHE A 76 1.69 14.64 -4.40
CA PHE A 76 0.31 15.10 -4.25
C PHE A 76 -0.37 14.49 -3.01
N TRP A 77 -0.32 13.17 -2.87
CA TRP A 77 -0.93 12.49 -1.73
C TRP A 77 -0.21 12.75 -0.41
N GLY A 78 1.10 13.03 -0.44
CA GLY A 78 1.84 13.51 0.72
C GLY A 78 1.29 14.83 1.22
N ILE A 79 1.08 15.80 0.32
CA ILE A 79 0.47 17.09 0.67
C ILE A 79 -0.92 16.90 1.26
N VAL A 80 -1.78 16.11 0.59
CA VAL A 80 -3.16 15.86 1.07
C VAL A 80 -3.14 15.17 2.44
N GLY A 81 -2.41 14.07 2.58
CA GLY A 81 -2.35 13.30 3.82
C GLY A 81 -1.82 14.11 4.99
N PHE A 82 -0.73 14.86 4.81
CA PHE A 82 -0.16 15.71 5.86
C PHE A 82 -1.06 16.90 6.18
N LEU A 83 -1.72 17.49 5.19
CA LEU A 83 -2.68 18.58 5.43
C LEU A 83 -3.86 18.09 6.29
N VAL A 84 -4.45 16.94 5.98
CA VAL A 84 -5.51 16.35 6.82
C VAL A 84 -4.97 16.06 8.23
N GLY A 85 -3.72 15.60 8.35
CA GLY A 85 -3.03 15.42 9.62
C GLY A 85 -2.96 16.69 10.47
N VAL A 86 -2.58 17.80 9.85
CA VAL A 86 -2.57 19.12 10.49
C VAL A 86 -3.97 19.55 10.91
N VAL A 87 -4.98 19.34 10.05
CA VAL A 87 -6.39 19.66 10.37
C VAL A 87 -6.87 18.89 11.60
N ILE A 88 -6.68 17.56 11.64
CA ILE A 88 -7.15 16.75 12.77
C ILE A 88 -6.35 17.02 14.05
N ALA A 89 -5.07 17.40 13.94
CA ALA A 89 -4.28 17.87 15.08
C ALA A 89 -4.85 19.18 15.65
N PHE A 90 -5.25 20.12 14.80
CA PHE A 90 -5.94 21.33 15.22
C PHE A 90 -7.32 21.05 15.81
N GLN A 91 -8.06 20.04 15.33
CA GLN A 91 -9.32 19.61 15.94
C GLN A 91 -9.15 19.04 17.35
N LEU A 92 -8.00 18.43 17.67
CA LEU A 92 -7.67 18.02 19.04
C LEU A 92 -7.33 19.21 19.93
N ALA A 93 -6.56 20.19 19.40
CA ALA A 93 -6.18 21.38 20.15
C ALA A 93 -7.35 22.36 20.37
N PHE A 94 -8.19 22.51 19.34
CA PHE A 94 -9.35 23.41 19.31
C PHE A 94 -10.58 22.63 18.81
N PRO A 95 -11.33 21.98 19.72
CA PRO A 95 -12.49 21.16 19.35
C PRO A 95 -13.56 21.87 18.54
N SER A 96 -13.65 23.21 18.61
CA SER A 96 -14.55 24.04 17.79
C SER A 96 -14.29 23.94 16.28
N LEU A 97 -13.13 23.41 15.86
CA LEU A 97 -12.83 23.12 14.46
C LEU A 97 -13.53 21.84 13.95
N ASN A 98 -14.26 21.12 14.81
CA ASN A 98 -15.29 20.17 14.38
C ASN A 98 -16.59 20.95 14.09
N ILE A 99 -16.66 21.58 12.93
CA ILE A 99 -17.74 22.50 12.56
C ILE A 99 -19.10 21.79 12.57
N ASP A 100 -20.06 22.30 13.33
CA ASP A 100 -21.40 21.71 13.51
C ASP A 100 -22.14 21.45 12.19
N HIS A 101 -22.05 22.36 11.23
CA HIS A 101 -22.70 22.22 9.92
C HIS A 101 -22.04 21.19 8.99
N ALA A 102 -20.80 20.79 9.27
CA ALA A 102 -20.07 19.76 8.54
C ALA A 102 -19.88 18.48 9.37
N MET A 103 -20.64 18.35 10.46
CA MET A 103 -20.58 17.22 11.36
C MET A 103 -20.94 15.94 10.61
N GLY A 104 -20.12 14.91 10.80
CA GLY A 104 -20.23 13.67 10.04
C GLY A 104 -19.56 13.71 8.68
N ILE A 105 -18.86 14.76 8.24
CA ILE A 105 -17.97 14.67 7.06
C ILE A 105 -16.57 15.15 7.44
N LEU A 106 -16.50 16.29 8.12
CA LEU A 106 -15.25 16.92 8.54
C LEU A 106 -14.95 16.74 10.03
N ASN A 107 -15.64 15.84 10.72
CA ASN A 107 -15.35 15.59 12.14
C ASN A 107 -14.12 14.69 12.32
N PHE A 108 -13.43 14.87 13.44
CA PHE A 108 -12.19 14.15 13.77
C PHE A 108 -12.29 12.63 13.56
N GLY A 109 -13.41 12.02 13.99
CA GLY A 109 -13.62 10.58 13.90
C GLY A 109 -13.59 10.01 12.48
N ARG A 110 -14.04 10.78 11.48
CA ARG A 110 -13.99 10.37 10.06
C ARG A 110 -12.70 10.81 9.36
N LEU A 111 -12.16 11.96 9.74
CA LEU A 111 -10.91 12.46 9.18
C LEU A 111 -9.67 11.71 9.66
N ARG A 112 -9.71 11.10 10.85
CA ARG A 112 -8.59 10.27 11.37
C ARG A 112 -8.25 9.09 10.44
N PRO A 113 -9.18 8.18 10.10
CA PRO A 113 -8.87 7.09 9.17
C PRO A 113 -8.54 7.59 7.75
N LEU A 114 -9.14 8.71 7.33
CA LEU A 114 -8.75 9.38 6.08
C LEU A 114 -7.27 9.79 6.09
N HIS A 115 -6.82 10.47 7.16
CA HIS A 115 -5.42 10.85 7.33
C HIS A 115 -4.51 9.62 7.34
N THR A 116 -4.81 8.64 8.19
CA THR A 116 -4.02 7.40 8.31
C THR A 116 -3.86 6.72 6.96
N SER A 117 -4.96 6.48 6.25
CA SER A 117 -4.93 5.82 4.94
C SER A 117 -4.26 6.67 3.86
N ALA A 118 -4.46 8.00 3.87
CA ALA A 118 -3.82 8.89 2.91
C ALA A 118 -2.29 8.93 3.10
N VAL A 119 -1.80 9.00 4.33
CA VAL A 119 -0.35 9.03 4.59
C VAL A 119 0.28 7.67 4.35
N ILE A 120 -0.35 6.58 4.78
CA ILE A 120 0.23 5.23 4.66
C ILE A 120 0.06 4.71 3.25
N PHE A 121 -1.18 4.56 2.75
CA PHE A 121 -1.44 3.86 1.50
C PHE A 121 -1.40 4.78 0.29
N ALA A 122 -1.84 6.04 0.39
CA ALA A 122 -1.76 6.94 -0.75
C ALA A 122 -0.34 7.50 -0.95
N PHE A 123 0.24 8.16 0.06
CA PHE A 123 1.62 8.67 0.03
C PHE A 123 2.64 7.53 0.09
N GLY A 124 2.67 6.77 1.19
CA GLY A 124 3.63 5.67 1.37
C GLY A 124 3.49 4.58 0.30
N GLY A 125 2.26 4.20 -0.07
CA GLY A 125 2.02 3.20 -1.11
C GLY A 125 2.45 3.63 -2.49
N ASN A 126 2.15 4.87 -2.93
CA ASN A 126 2.71 5.36 -4.19
C ASN A 126 4.24 5.41 -4.14
N ALA A 127 4.83 5.87 -3.02
CA ALA A 127 6.28 5.89 -2.86
C ALA A 127 6.89 4.49 -3.06
N LEU A 128 6.32 3.48 -2.39
CA LEU A 128 6.80 2.10 -2.42
C LEU A 128 6.61 1.40 -3.77
N ILE A 129 5.44 1.54 -4.41
CA ILE A 129 5.19 0.91 -5.71
C ILE A 129 6.11 1.55 -6.77
N MET A 130 6.26 2.87 -6.77
CA MET A 130 7.10 3.54 -7.76
C MET A 130 8.58 3.28 -7.52
N SER A 131 9.02 3.30 -6.27
CA SER A 131 10.40 2.98 -5.93
C SER A 131 10.73 1.52 -6.25
N SER A 132 9.84 0.58 -5.94
CA SER A 132 10.07 -0.83 -6.25
C SER A 132 10.17 -1.05 -7.76
N PHE A 133 9.29 -0.43 -8.57
CA PHE A 133 9.36 -0.47 -10.03
C PHE A 133 10.64 0.15 -10.59
N TYR A 134 11.09 1.27 -10.01
CA TYR A 134 12.35 1.90 -10.41
C TYR A 134 13.56 1.02 -10.09
N VAL A 135 13.58 0.48 -8.87
CA VAL A 135 14.70 -0.30 -8.33
C VAL A 135 14.79 -1.68 -8.97
N VAL A 136 13.69 -2.41 -9.09
CA VAL A 136 13.69 -3.79 -9.62
C VAL A 136 14.17 -3.82 -11.07
N GLN A 137 13.82 -2.81 -11.87
CA GLN A 137 14.28 -2.71 -13.26
C GLN A 137 15.80 -2.55 -13.36
N ARG A 138 16.36 -1.65 -12.56
CA ARG A 138 17.77 -1.28 -12.59
C ARG A 138 18.65 -2.35 -11.98
N THR A 139 18.22 -2.93 -10.86
CA THR A 139 18.94 -4.02 -10.18
C THR A 139 18.82 -5.36 -10.91
N SER A 140 17.81 -5.53 -11.78
CA SER A 140 17.66 -6.72 -12.62
C SER A 140 18.18 -6.53 -14.05
N ALA A 141 18.57 -5.30 -14.40
CA ALA A 141 18.86 -4.86 -15.77
C ALA A 141 17.79 -5.28 -16.80
N ALA A 142 16.51 -5.17 -16.41
CA ALA A 142 15.37 -5.62 -17.20
C ALA A 142 14.20 -4.62 -17.11
N ARG A 143 13.46 -4.42 -18.20
CA ARG A 143 12.20 -3.65 -18.22
C ARG A 143 11.13 -4.36 -17.38
N LEU A 144 10.19 -3.60 -16.80
CA LEU A 144 9.03 -4.16 -16.10
C LEU A 144 8.29 -5.19 -16.95
N TRP A 145 7.93 -6.29 -16.30
CA TRP A 145 7.14 -7.37 -16.89
C TRP A 145 5.65 -6.99 -17.01
N GLY A 146 4.94 -7.62 -17.95
CA GLY A 146 3.47 -7.54 -18.06
C GLY A 146 2.94 -6.41 -18.94
N GLY A 147 3.80 -5.73 -19.69
CA GLY A 147 3.38 -4.65 -20.60
C GLY A 147 2.71 -3.51 -19.84
N ASN A 148 1.42 -3.27 -20.10
CA ASN A 148 0.66 -2.21 -19.43
C ASN A 148 0.14 -2.59 -18.03
N LEU A 149 0.49 -3.77 -17.51
CA LEU A 149 0.07 -4.18 -16.17
C LEU A 149 0.59 -3.23 -15.07
N ALA A 150 1.77 -2.63 -15.24
CA ALA A 150 2.27 -1.60 -14.32
C ALA A 150 1.37 -0.34 -14.30
N TRP A 151 0.81 0.04 -15.45
CA TRP A 151 -0.17 1.13 -15.54
C TRP A 151 -1.52 0.76 -14.91
N PHE A 152 -1.94 -0.50 -15.01
CA PHE A 152 -3.09 -1.01 -14.26
C PHE A 152 -2.86 -0.91 -12.76
N VAL A 153 -1.67 -1.30 -12.27
CA VAL A 153 -1.33 -1.16 -10.85
C VAL A 153 -1.41 0.30 -10.41
N PHE A 154 -0.81 1.23 -11.19
CA PHE A 154 -0.88 2.66 -10.88
C PHE A 154 -2.34 3.16 -10.81
N TRP A 155 -3.11 3.05 -11.90
CA TRP A 155 -4.48 3.57 -11.92
C TRP A 155 -5.41 2.84 -10.95
N GLY A 156 -5.20 1.55 -10.75
CA GLY A 156 -5.96 0.78 -9.77
C GLY A 156 -5.66 1.21 -8.33
N TRP A 157 -4.41 1.52 -8.02
CA TRP A 157 -4.03 2.09 -6.74
C TRP A 157 -4.62 3.50 -6.55
N GLN A 158 -4.60 4.35 -7.58
CA GLN A 158 -5.25 5.66 -7.53
C GLN A 158 -6.77 5.56 -7.31
N LEU A 159 -7.43 4.62 -7.99
CA LEU A 159 -8.86 4.36 -7.78
C LEU A 159 -9.13 3.93 -6.33
N MET A 160 -8.31 3.01 -5.79
CA MET A 160 -8.41 2.60 -4.38
C MET A 160 -8.34 3.80 -3.43
N VAL A 161 -7.37 4.69 -3.63
CA VAL A 161 -7.21 5.88 -2.77
C VAL A 161 -8.45 6.76 -2.80
N VAL A 162 -9.03 6.99 -3.97
CA VAL A 162 -10.24 7.81 -4.12
C VAL A 162 -11.44 7.13 -3.45
N LEU A 163 -11.64 5.83 -3.70
CA LEU A 163 -12.73 5.05 -3.09
C LEU A 163 -12.65 5.08 -1.57
N ALA A 164 -11.44 4.89 -1.01
CA ALA A 164 -11.23 4.91 0.43
C ALA A 164 -11.51 6.31 1.00
N ALA A 165 -11.02 7.36 0.34
CA ALA A 165 -11.18 8.73 0.82
C ALA A 165 -12.66 9.14 0.92
N SER A 166 -13.45 8.86 -0.11
CA SER A 166 -14.90 9.12 -0.11
C SER A 166 -15.64 8.21 0.88
N SER A 167 -15.28 6.93 0.97
CA SER A 167 -15.88 5.99 1.93
C SER A 167 -15.72 6.49 3.38
N TYR A 168 -14.51 6.91 3.79
CA TYR A 168 -14.26 7.34 5.17
C TYR A 168 -15.06 8.58 5.58
N ILE A 169 -15.09 9.60 4.73
CA ILE A 169 -15.83 10.84 5.04
C ILE A 169 -17.34 10.62 5.01
N LEU A 170 -17.82 9.62 4.26
CA LEU A 170 -19.23 9.21 4.23
C LEU A 170 -19.60 8.21 5.33
N GLY A 171 -18.61 7.71 6.09
CA GLY A 171 -18.79 6.84 7.26
C GLY A 171 -18.72 5.35 6.94
N GLY A 172 -18.36 4.97 5.71
CA GLY A 172 -18.07 3.59 5.34
C GLY A 172 -16.72 3.17 5.90
N THR A 173 -16.73 2.38 6.97
CA THR A 173 -15.51 1.84 7.58
C THR A 173 -15.77 0.54 8.32
N GLN A 174 -14.77 -0.35 8.35
CA GLN A 174 -14.75 -1.53 9.22
C GLN A 174 -14.40 -1.21 10.68
N GLY A 175 -13.87 0.00 10.97
CA GLY A 175 -13.41 0.37 12.32
C GLY A 175 -12.11 -0.34 12.77
N LYS A 176 -11.48 -1.11 11.88
CA LYS A 176 -10.21 -1.79 12.11
C LYS A 176 -9.05 -0.90 11.65
N GLU A 177 -8.12 -0.57 12.57
CA GLU A 177 -7.03 0.36 12.26
C GLU A 177 -6.16 -0.14 11.09
N TYR A 178 -5.79 0.78 10.20
CA TYR A 178 -5.04 0.52 8.95
C TYR A 178 -5.75 -0.38 7.93
N SER A 179 -6.95 -0.89 8.25
CA SER A 179 -7.79 -1.76 7.41
C SER A 179 -9.23 -1.26 7.40
N GLU A 180 -9.38 0.07 7.44
CA GLU A 180 -10.67 0.70 7.59
C GLU A 180 -11.54 0.60 6.34
N THR A 181 -10.97 0.33 5.17
CA THR A 181 -11.66 0.19 3.89
C THR A 181 -12.79 -0.83 3.98
N VAL A 182 -13.83 -0.69 3.16
CA VAL A 182 -14.95 -1.65 3.12
C VAL A 182 -14.67 -2.81 2.16
N TRP A 183 -15.43 -3.91 2.31
CA TRP A 183 -15.11 -5.20 1.69
C TRP A 183 -14.86 -5.18 0.18
N TYR A 184 -15.60 -4.38 -0.60
CA TYR A 184 -15.40 -4.31 -2.05
C TYR A 184 -14.13 -3.53 -2.43
N ILE A 185 -13.70 -2.58 -1.59
CA ILE A 185 -12.41 -1.91 -1.72
C ILE A 185 -11.28 -2.88 -1.34
N ASP A 186 -11.50 -3.74 -0.33
CA ASP A 186 -10.52 -4.77 0.05
C ASP A 186 -10.27 -5.78 -1.08
N ILE A 187 -11.33 -6.21 -1.77
CA ILE A 187 -11.21 -7.07 -2.95
C ILE A 187 -10.44 -6.34 -4.05
N TRP A 188 -10.74 -5.07 -4.29
CA TRP A 188 -10.03 -4.27 -5.29
C TRP A 188 -8.54 -4.11 -4.96
N ILE A 189 -8.20 -3.84 -3.70
CA ILE A 189 -6.83 -3.83 -3.19
C ILE A 189 -6.14 -5.16 -3.50
N ALA A 190 -6.77 -6.29 -3.17
CA ALA A 190 -6.20 -7.60 -3.42
C ALA A 190 -5.92 -7.84 -4.91
N VAL A 191 -6.84 -7.46 -5.81
CA VAL A 191 -6.65 -7.58 -7.26
C VAL A 191 -5.47 -6.73 -7.75
N VAL A 192 -5.40 -5.46 -7.33
CA VAL A 192 -4.31 -4.54 -7.71
C VAL A 192 -2.97 -5.03 -7.15
N TRP A 193 -2.97 -5.53 -5.92
CA TRP A 193 -1.77 -6.01 -5.25
C TRP A 193 -1.24 -7.32 -5.83
N VAL A 194 -2.13 -8.23 -6.25
CA VAL A 194 -1.74 -9.42 -7.00
C VAL A 194 -1.14 -9.04 -8.35
N ALA A 195 -1.75 -8.08 -9.08
CA ALA A 195 -1.15 -7.58 -10.32
C ALA A 195 0.24 -6.98 -10.07
N TYR A 196 0.41 -6.24 -8.98
CA TYR A 196 1.71 -5.69 -8.56
C TYR A 196 2.73 -6.79 -8.27
N LEU A 197 2.36 -7.82 -7.51
CA LEU A 197 3.22 -8.99 -7.25
C LEU A 197 3.65 -9.67 -8.55
N VAL A 198 2.72 -9.88 -9.48
CA VAL A 198 3.01 -10.51 -10.77
C VAL A 198 3.97 -9.65 -11.61
N VAL A 199 3.79 -8.33 -11.65
CA VAL A 199 4.75 -7.42 -12.31
C VAL A 199 6.14 -7.53 -11.67
N PHE A 200 6.20 -7.49 -10.34
CA PHE A 200 7.47 -7.49 -9.62
C PHE A 200 8.23 -8.81 -9.80
N VAL A 201 7.57 -9.94 -9.54
CA VAL A 201 8.15 -11.29 -9.70
C VAL A 201 8.47 -11.57 -11.17
N GLY A 202 7.58 -11.22 -12.09
CA GLY A 202 7.83 -11.37 -13.52
C GLY A 202 9.07 -10.60 -13.98
N THR A 203 9.36 -9.45 -13.37
CA THR A 203 10.57 -8.67 -13.65
C THR A 203 11.82 -9.36 -13.08
N LEU A 204 11.75 -9.90 -11.86
CA LEU A 204 12.85 -10.67 -11.27
C LEU A 204 13.16 -11.97 -12.02
N VAL A 205 12.15 -12.61 -12.61
CA VAL A 205 12.34 -13.81 -13.44
C VAL A 205 13.08 -13.47 -14.73
N LYS A 206 12.85 -12.29 -15.30
CA LYS A 206 13.52 -11.79 -16.51
C LYS A 206 14.88 -11.12 -16.25
N ARG A 207 15.40 -11.16 -15.03
CA ARG A 207 16.66 -10.51 -14.67
C ARG A 207 17.82 -11.03 -15.53
N ARG A 208 18.76 -10.14 -15.82
CA ARG A 208 20.04 -10.50 -16.47
C ARG A 208 21.11 -10.87 -15.45
N GLU A 209 21.07 -10.24 -14.28
CA GLU A 209 21.99 -10.54 -13.18
C GLU A 209 21.60 -11.85 -12.47
N PRO A 210 22.53 -12.80 -12.26
CA PRO A 210 22.19 -14.09 -11.65
C PRO A 210 21.70 -13.93 -10.21
N HIS A 211 22.29 -12.97 -9.47
CA HIS A 211 21.95 -12.67 -8.09
C HIS A 211 20.84 -11.61 -8.01
N ILE A 212 19.88 -11.83 -7.10
CA ILE A 212 18.85 -10.83 -6.77
C ILE A 212 19.44 -9.91 -5.71
N TYR A 213 19.45 -8.61 -5.99
CA TYR A 213 19.93 -7.60 -5.07
C TYR A 213 19.08 -7.52 -3.78
N VAL A 214 19.71 -7.22 -2.65
CA VAL A 214 19.09 -7.24 -1.31
C VAL A 214 17.86 -6.35 -1.22
N ALA A 215 17.84 -5.19 -1.90
CA ALA A 215 16.64 -4.33 -1.94
C ALA A 215 15.40 -5.09 -2.41
N ASN A 216 15.55 -5.98 -3.39
CA ASN A 216 14.45 -6.76 -3.93
C ASN A 216 14.02 -7.89 -2.98
N TRP A 217 14.85 -8.33 -2.04
CA TRP A 217 14.44 -9.26 -0.98
C TRP A 217 13.43 -8.57 -0.06
N PHE A 218 13.75 -7.34 0.35
CA PHE A 218 12.88 -6.50 1.18
C PHE A 218 11.58 -6.14 0.48
N TYR A 219 11.64 -5.70 -0.79
CA TYR A 219 10.42 -5.45 -1.56
C TYR A 219 9.59 -6.71 -1.75
N LEU A 220 10.19 -7.84 -2.16
CA LEU A 220 9.42 -9.07 -2.36
C LEU A 220 8.76 -9.54 -1.06
N SER A 221 9.49 -9.49 0.05
CA SER A 221 8.97 -9.80 1.38
C SER A 221 7.81 -8.88 1.76
N MET A 222 7.94 -7.56 1.52
CA MET A 222 6.84 -6.62 1.70
C MET A 222 5.61 -7.02 0.88
N ILE A 223 5.77 -7.25 -0.44
CA ILE A 223 4.64 -7.52 -1.34
C ILE A 223 3.90 -8.78 -0.90
N VAL A 224 4.63 -9.86 -0.63
CA VAL A 224 4.05 -11.16 -0.27
C VAL A 224 3.37 -11.09 1.09
N THR A 225 4.05 -10.54 2.10
CA THR A 225 3.47 -10.48 3.45
C THR A 225 2.27 -9.56 3.48
N VAL A 226 2.33 -8.37 2.88
CA VAL A 226 1.18 -7.45 2.86
C VAL A 226 -0.05 -8.07 2.20
N ALA A 227 0.11 -8.86 1.13
CA ALA A 227 -1.00 -9.63 0.55
C ALA A 227 -1.62 -10.61 1.55
N LEU A 228 -0.78 -11.38 2.26
CA LEU A 228 -1.24 -12.33 3.28
C LEU A 228 -1.96 -11.61 4.42
N LEU A 229 -1.37 -10.54 4.94
CA LEU A 229 -1.95 -9.74 6.02
C LEU A 229 -3.34 -9.21 5.62
N HIS A 230 -3.43 -8.59 4.45
CA HIS A 230 -4.65 -8.00 3.91
C HIS A 230 -5.78 -9.02 3.77
N ILE A 231 -5.48 -10.18 3.15
CA ILE A 231 -6.49 -11.21 2.93
C ILE A 231 -7.00 -11.80 4.25
N VAL A 232 -6.11 -12.05 5.21
CA VAL A 232 -6.49 -12.68 6.47
C VAL A 232 -7.28 -11.70 7.35
N ASN A 233 -6.80 -10.48 7.56
CA ASN A 233 -7.44 -9.54 8.49
C ASN A 233 -8.80 -9.02 8.00
N ASN A 234 -8.93 -8.87 6.67
CA ASN A 234 -10.13 -8.32 6.05
C ASN A 234 -11.13 -9.42 5.64
N ALA A 235 -10.95 -10.64 6.16
CA ALA A 235 -11.96 -11.67 6.05
C ALA A 235 -13.22 -11.23 6.80
N ALA A 236 -14.25 -10.90 6.05
CA ALA A 236 -15.52 -10.41 6.55
C ALA A 236 -16.68 -10.91 5.69
N VAL A 237 -17.86 -11.01 6.29
CA VAL A 237 -19.10 -11.35 5.59
C VAL A 237 -19.84 -10.04 5.28
N PRO A 238 -20.03 -9.66 4.01
CA PRO A 238 -20.86 -8.52 3.66
C PRO A 238 -22.29 -8.74 4.15
N VAL A 239 -22.88 -7.75 4.83
CA VAL A 239 -24.28 -7.82 5.26
C VAL A 239 -25.22 -7.78 4.05
N SER A 240 -24.79 -7.10 2.99
CA SER A 240 -25.43 -7.11 1.68
C SER A 240 -24.41 -6.84 0.58
N LEU A 241 -24.64 -7.38 -0.62
CA LEU A 241 -23.82 -7.09 -1.80
C LEU A 241 -23.96 -5.63 -2.27
N LEU A 242 -25.00 -4.93 -1.85
CA LEU A 242 -25.32 -3.54 -2.20
C LEU A 242 -25.12 -2.57 -1.01
N SER A 243 -24.36 -2.99 0.00
CA SER A 243 -24.03 -2.19 1.19
C SER A 243 -22.52 -2.18 1.45
N SER A 244 -22.04 -1.09 2.03
CA SER A 244 -20.67 -0.97 2.52
C SER A 244 -20.43 -1.71 3.84
N VAL A 245 -21.49 -2.20 4.49
CA VAL A 245 -21.41 -2.85 5.80
C VAL A 245 -21.01 -4.32 5.67
N SER A 246 -19.99 -4.71 6.44
CA SER A 246 -19.54 -6.10 6.60
C SER A 246 -19.25 -6.40 8.06
N VAL A 247 -19.35 -7.68 8.43
CA VAL A 247 -19.03 -8.17 9.78
C VAL A 247 -17.74 -9.00 9.71
N PRO A 248 -16.71 -8.69 10.51
CA PRO A 248 -15.48 -9.49 10.57
C PRO A 248 -15.78 -10.95 10.94
N ILE A 249 -15.03 -11.91 10.38
CA ILE A 249 -15.20 -13.33 10.73
C ILE A 249 -14.68 -13.65 12.14
N TYR A 250 -13.79 -12.82 12.67
CA TYR A 250 -13.24 -12.94 14.02
C TYR A 250 -14.00 -12.05 15.00
N SER A 251 -13.93 -12.38 16.29
CA SER A 251 -14.50 -11.52 17.34
C SER A 251 -13.63 -11.49 18.60
N GLY A 252 -13.85 -10.48 19.45
CA GLY A 252 -13.22 -10.35 20.76
C GLY A 252 -11.70 -10.43 20.70
N VAL A 253 -11.12 -11.29 21.54
CA VAL A 253 -9.67 -11.45 21.68
C VAL A 253 -9.00 -11.98 20.41
N GLN A 254 -9.69 -12.84 19.64
CA GLN A 254 -9.16 -13.35 18.38
C GLN A 254 -9.09 -12.26 17.32
N ASP A 255 -10.14 -11.43 17.23
CA ASP A 255 -10.14 -10.29 16.31
C ASP A 255 -9.07 -9.28 16.69
N ALA A 256 -8.91 -8.99 17.98
CA ALA A 256 -7.84 -8.12 18.47
C ALA A 256 -6.45 -8.66 18.10
N MET A 257 -6.21 -9.97 18.25
CA MET A 257 -4.93 -10.58 17.86
C MET A 257 -4.70 -10.46 16.35
N VAL A 258 -5.66 -10.88 15.52
CA VAL A 258 -5.52 -10.81 14.05
C VAL A 258 -5.33 -9.36 13.60
N GLN A 259 -6.07 -8.43 14.20
CA GLN A 259 -5.98 -7.00 13.94
C GLN A 259 -4.59 -6.43 14.23
N TRP A 260 -3.95 -6.81 15.35
CA TRP A 260 -2.63 -6.29 15.67
C TRP A 260 -1.48 -7.10 15.09
N TRP A 261 -1.69 -8.37 14.77
CA TRP A 261 -0.83 -9.09 13.84
C TRP A 261 -0.81 -8.38 12.48
N TYR A 262 -1.97 -7.98 11.96
CA TYR A 262 -2.07 -7.15 10.76
C TYR A 262 -1.42 -5.78 10.96
N GLY A 263 -1.88 -4.99 11.93
CA GLY A 263 -1.48 -3.59 12.10
C GLY A 263 0.01 -3.42 12.35
N HIS A 264 0.60 -4.26 13.21
CA HIS A 264 2.04 -4.21 13.43
C HIS A 264 2.82 -4.59 12.17
N ASN A 265 2.42 -5.66 11.48
CA ASN A 265 3.11 -6.10 10.28
C ASN A 265 2.80 -5.23 9.06
N ALA A 266 1.72 -4.42 9.07
CA ALA A 266 1.52 -3.36 8.10
C ALA A 266 2.66 -2.34 8.24
N VAL A 267 2.94 -1.85 9.46
CA VAL A 267 4.11 -0.99 9.71
C VAL A 267 5.43 -1.73 9.44
N GLY A 268 5.52 -3.00 9.80
CA GLY A 268 6.74 -3.80 9.66
C GLY A 268 7.14 -4.13 8.25
N PHE A 269 6.19 -4.47 7.40
CA PHE A 269 6.47 -4.86 6.03
C PHE A 269 6.30 -3.67 5.11
N PHE A 270 5.18 -2.97 5.18
CA PHE A 270 4.91 -1.82 4.33
C PHE A 270 5.84 -0.65 4.67
N LEU A 271 5.87 -0.19 5.93
CA LEU A 271 6.61 1.01 6.33
C LEU A 271 8.07 0.76 6.74
N THR A 272 8.45 -0.48 7.08
CA THR A 272 9.84 -0.81 7.43
C THR A 272 10.51 -1.60 6.33
N ALA A 273 10.06 -2.81 5.98
CA ALA A 273 10.72 -3.63 4.96
C ALA A 273 10.73 -2.94 3.58
N GLY A 274 9.60 -2.41 3.12
CA GLY A 274 9.51 -1.69 1.85
C GLY A 274 10.47 -0.49 1.78
N PHE A 275 10.53 0.31 2.85
CA PHE A 275 11.44 1.46 2.94
C PHE A 275 12.90 1.07 3.15
N LEU A 276 13.19 -0.08 3.78
CA LEU A 276 14.54 -0.67 3.76
C LEU A 276 14.92 -1.07 2.33
N GLY A 277 14.00 -1.56 1.52
CA GLY A 277 14.19 -1.76 0.08
C GLY A 277 14.59 -0.47 -0.64
N MET A 278 13.94 0.66 -0.33
CA MET A 278 14.35 1.97 -0.83
C MET A 278 15.75 2.34 -0.34
N MET A 279 16.02 2.24 0.95
CA MET A 279 17.32 2.55 1.56
C MET A 279 18.45 1.76 0.89
N TYR A 280 18.26 0.46 0.68
CA TYR A 280 19.26 -0.44 0.10
C TYR A 280 19.63 -0.10 -1.34
N TYR A 281 18.76 0.61 -2.06
CA TYR A 281 19.08 1.11 -3.38
C TYR A 281 19.58 2.56 -3.34
N PHE A 282 18.82 3.47 -2.76
CA PHE A 282 19.06 4.90 -2.88
C PHE A 282 20.25 5.39 -2.06
N VAL A 283 20.52 4.84 -0.86
CA VAL A 283 21.69 5.24 -0.07
C VAL A 283 22.99 4.95 -0.83
N PRO A 284 23.34 3.70 -1.18
CA PRO A 284 24.59 3.42 -1.90
C PRO A 284 24.63 4.11 -3.27
N LYS A 285 23.48 4.28 -3.93
CA LYS A 285 23.41 4.98 -5.22
C LYS A 285 23.72 6.48 -5.10
N GLN A 286 23.22 7.14 -4.05
CA GLN A 286 23.41 8.57 -3.83
C GLN A 286 24.84 8.89 -3.35
N VAL A 287 25.39 8.05 -2.46
CA VAL A 287 26.77 8.26 -1.98
C VAL A 287 27.83 7.67 -2.89
N GLU A 288 27.44 6.86 -3.89
CA GLU A 288 28.32 6.17 -4.83
C GLU A 288 29.33 5.25 -4.13
N ARG A 289 28.84 4.51 -3.14
CA ARG A 289 29.66 3.58 -2.35
C ARG A 289 29.01 2.19 -2.32
N PRO A 290 29.82 1.12 -2.23
CA PRO A 290 29.26 -0.21 -2.01
C PRO A 290 28.56 -0.27 -0.65
N ILE A 291 27.54 -1.12 -0.53
CA ILE A 291 26.92 -1.42 0.76
C ILE A 291 27.99 -1.89 1.74
N TYR A 292 27.93 -1.39 2.97
CA TYR A 292 28.90 -1.68 4.01
C TYR A 292 29.12 -3.19 4.27
N SER A 293 28.06 -3.95 4.58
CA SER A 293 28.19 -5.37 4.93
C SER A 293 27.09 -6.24 4.34
N TYR A 294 27.46 -7.08 3.37
CA TYR A 294 26.57 -8.08 2.80
C TYR A 294 26.17 -9.17 3.81
N LYS A 295 27.06 -9.56 4.72
CA LYS A 295 26.73 -10.53 5.78
C LYS A 295 25.66 -9.95 6.72
N LEU A 296 25.78 -8.67 7.05
CA LEU A 296 24.76 -7.98 7.84
C LEU A 296 23.45 -7.92 7.07
N SER A 297 23.48 -7.65 5.75
CA SER A 297 22.30 -7.72 4.86
C SER A 297 21.55 -9.05 4.94
N ILE A 298 22.26 -10.17 5.02
CA ILE A 298 21.62 -11.49 5.17
C ILE A 298 21.01 -11.66 6.56
N ILE A 299 21.81 -11.45 7.61
CA ILE A 299 21.40 -11.72 9.00
C ILE A 299 20.21 -10.83 9.37
N HIS A 300 20.32 -9.53 9.11
CA HIS A 300 19.26 -8.60 9.50
C HIS A 300 18.00 -8.79 8.65
N PHE A 301 18.11 -9.16 7.36
CA PHE A 301 16.93 -9.47 6.54
C PHE A 301 16.15 -10.65 7.12
N TRP A 302 16.80 -11.81 7.28
CA TRP A 302 16.09 -13.01 7.73
C TRP A 302 15.59 -12.89 9.16
N ALA A 303 16.39 -12.33 10.06
CA ALA A 303 15.96 -12.10 11.43
C ALA A 303 14.82 -11.07 11.51
N LEU A 304 14.87 -9.97 10.75
CA LEU A 304 13.78 -8.99 10.73
C LEU A 304 12.49 -9.63 10.24
N ILE A 305 12.50 -10.22 9.03
CA ILE A 305 11.29 -10.76 8.39
C ILE A 305 10.66 -11.89 9.23
N PHE A 306 11.48 -12.71 9.90
CA PHE A 306 10.96 -13.75 10.79
C PHE A 306 10.39 -13.18 12.09
N LEU A 307 11.12 -12.30 12.79
CA LEU A 307 10.74 -11.83 14.12
C LEU A 307 9.56 -10.86 14.09
N TYR A 308 9.44 -10.01 13.04
CA TYR A 308 8.40 -8.97 12.97
C TYR A 308 6.98 -9.55 13.05
N ILE A 309 6.77 -10.74 12.47
CA ILE A 309 5.46 -11.43 12.45
C ILE A 309 4.92 -11.66 13.86
N TRP A 310 5.79 -11.86 14.85
CA TRP A 310 5.43 -12.20 16.23
C TRP A 310 5.13 -11.01 17.12
N ALA A 311 5.46 -9.79 16.70
CA ALA A 311 5.42 -8.63 17.58
C ALA A 311 4.01 -8.01 17.71
N GLY A 312 3.01 -8.47 16.96
CA GLY A 312 1.61 -8.00 17.05
C GLY A 312 1.04 -7.88 18.47
N PRO A 313 1.19 -8.87 19.37
CA PRO A 313 0.65 -8.80 20.73
C PRO A 313 1.21 -7.69 21.62
N HIS A 314 2.28 -6.99 21.23
CA HIS A 314 2.78 -5.84 22.01
C HIS A 314 1.79 -4.66 22.08
N HIS A 315 0.80 -4.63 21.18
CA HIS A 315 -0.32 -3.69 21.20
C HIS A 315 -1.39 -4.05 22.23
N LEU A 316 -1.30 -5.26 22.81
CA LEU A 316 -2.35 -5.91 23.60
C LEU A 316 -1.88 -6.25 25.01
N HIS A 317 -0.84 -5.58 25.51
CA HIS A 317 -0.40 -5.72 26.89
C HIS A 317 -1.48 -5.28 27.88
N TYR A 318 -1.68 -6.08 28.93
CA TYR A 318 -2.68 -5.82 29.98
C TYR A 318 -4.10 -5.64 29.43
N THR A 319 -4.44 -6.39 28.39
CA THR A 319 -5.80 -6.47 27.82
C THR A 319 -6.43 -7.84 28.13
N ALA A 320 -7.57 -8.15 27.50
CA ALA A 320 -8.18 -9.47 27.57
C ALA A 320 -7.41 -10.57 26.80
N LEU A 321 -6.35 -10.23 26.06
CA LEU A 321 -5.49 -11.21 25.40
C LEU A 321 -4.75 -12.07 26.43
N PRO A 322 -4.67 -13.41 26.26
CA PRO A 322 -3.94 -14.28 27.17
C PRO A 322 -2.49 -13.86 27.39
N ASP A 323 -2.05 -13.93 28.65
CA ASP A 323 -0.71 -13.50 29.08
C ASP A 323 0.43 -14.16 28.30
N TRP A 324 0.27 -15.42 27.89
CA TRP A 324 1.28 -16.13 27.09
C TRP A 324 1.51 -15.46 25.73
N ALA A 325 0.44 -14.99 25.09
CA ALA A 325 0.51 -14.34 23.77
C ALA A 325 1.10 -12.93 23.91
N ALA A 326 0.70 -12.19 24.94
CA ALA A 326 1.29 -10.89 25.26
C ALA A 326 2.80 -11.01 25.56
N THR A 327 3.19 -11.99 26.37
CA THR A 327 4.60 -12.27 26.70
C THR A 327 5.41 -12.63 25.46
N LEU A 328 4.84 -13.44 24.55
CA LEU A 328 5.47 -13.76 23.27
C LEU A 328 5.72 -12.50 22.44
N GLY A 329 4.70 -11.63 22.30
CA GLY A 329 4.85 -10.36 21.60
C GLY A 329 5.94 -9.47 22.21
N MET A 330 6.01 -9.37 23.54
CA MET A 330 7.07 -8.63 24.24
C MET A 330 8.46 -9.18 23.89
N VAL A 331 8.68 -10.48 24.10
CA VAL A 331 10.00 -11.10 23.90
C VAL A 331 10.49 -10.93 22.47
N PHE A 332 9.63 -11.20 21.49
CA PHE A 332 9.98 -11.04 20.08
C PHE A 332 10.20 -9.57 19.70
N SER A 333 9.45 -8.62 20.29
CA SER A 333 9.67 -7.19 20.08
C SER A 333 11.01 -6.72 20.62
N VAL A 334 11.45 -7.23 21.78
CA VAL A 334 12.79 -6.94 22.32
C VAL A 334 13.87 -7.50 21.41
N MET A 335 13.71 -8.75 20.93
CA MET A 335 14.66 -9.36 19.99
C MET A 335 14.72 -8.62 18.64
N LEU A 336 13.59 -8.07 18.18
CA LEU A 336 13.43 -7.35 16.92
C LEU A 336 14.30 -6.07 16.85
N TRP A 337 14.73 -5.54 18.00
CA TRP A 337 15.64 -4.40 18.07
C TRP A 337 16.92 -4.61 17.24
N MET A 338 17.57 -5.76 17.41
CA MET A 338 18.86 -6.08 16.75
C MET A 338 18.79 -6.04 15.22
N PRO A 339 17.90 -6.80 14.55
CA PRO A 339 17.84 -6.76 13.09
C PRO A 339 17.29 -5.43 12.53
N SER A 340 16.47 -4.71 13.31
CA SER A 340 16.02 -3.36 12.95
C SER A 340 17.22 -2.40 12.89
N TRP A 341 18.06 -2.39 13.93
CA TRP A 341 19.30 -1.62 13.95
C TRP A 341 20.31 -2.11 12.92
N GLY A 342 20.32 -3.41 12.59
CA GLY A 342 21.13 -3.94 11.48
C GLY A 342 20.88 -3.21 10.16
N GLY A 343 19.63 -2.82 9.88
CA GLY A 343 19.30 -1.99 8.70
C GLY A 343 19.90 -0.58 8.78
N MET A 344 19.70 0.10 9.91
CA MET A 344 20.29 1.43 10.17
C MET A 344 21.81 1.41 10.07
N ILE A 345 22.48 0.44 10.71
CA ILE A 345 23.94 0.29 10.69
C ILE A 345 24.42 0.09 9.26
N ASN A 346 23.79 -0.80 8.49
CA ASN A 346 24.22 -1.06 7.12
C ASN A 346 24.03 0.17 6.21
N GLY A 347 22.94 0.92 6.43
CA GLY A 347 22.70 2.20 5.76
C GLY A 347 23.75 3.25 6.12
N LEU A 348 23.90 3.58 7.41
CA LEU A 348 24.80 4.64 7.88
C LEU A 348 26.28 4.33 7.61
N MET A 349 26.72 3.09 7.84
CA MET A 349 28.11 2.73 7.60
C MET A 349 28.46 2.68 6.11
N THR A 350 27.46 2.63 5.22
CA THR A 350 27.68 2.84 3.78
C THR A 350 28.12 4.28 3.47
N LEU A 351 27.73 5.27 4.31
CA LEU A 351 28.22 6.65 4.20
C LEU A 351 29.64 6.83 4.75
N SER A 352 30.24 5.84 5.42
CA SER A 352 31.59 5.97 5.99
C SER A 352 32.62 6.34 4.92
N GLY A 353 33.17 7.56 5.03
CA GLY A 353 34.09 8.13 4.05
C GLY A 353 33.44 9.00 2.95
N ALA A 354 32.12 9.25 3.03
CA ALA A 354 31.36 10.20 2.22
C ALA A 354 30.44 11.09 3.09
N TRP A 355 30.79 11.27 4.37
CA TRP A 355 30.04 12.14 5.30
C TRP A 355 30.06 13.61 4.87
N ASP A 356 31.05 14.02 4.09
CA ASP A 356 31.11 15.34 3.47
C ASP A 356 29.96 15.60 2.48
N LYS A 357 29.35 14.55 1.91
CA LYS A 357 28.13 14.67 1.09
C LYS A 357 26.88 15.06 1.89
N LEU A 358 26.93 15.10 3.23
CA LEU A 358 25.80 15.59 4.03
C LEU A 358 25.65 17.11 4.02
N ARG A 359 26.72 17.85 3.71
CA ARG A 359 26.74 19.33 3.68
C ARG A 359 26.63 19.92 2.27
N THR A 360 26.53 19.08 1.25
CA THR A 360 26.44 19.42 -0.19
C THR A 360 25.25 18.74 -0.80
#